data_AF-A0A7K1CUD7-F1
#
_entry.id   AF-A0A7K1CUD7-F1
#
_cell.length_a   1.000
_cell.length_b   1.000
_cell.length_c   1.000
_cell.angle_alpha   90.00
_cell.angle_beta   90.00
_cell.angle_gamma   90.00
#
_symmetry.space_group_name_H-M   'P 1'
#
loop_
_entity.id
_entity.type
_entity.pdbx_description
1 polymer ?
#
loop_
_entity_poly.entity_id
_entity_poly.type
_entity_poly.pdbx_seq_one_letter_code
_entity_poly.pdbx_strand_id
1 'polypeptide(L)'
;LTGFLAALTSFYILFAYRRVGNGPEDIETAEISDADADYGFYSPGSWWPLPVAFSAAVVALGMIYAVWLVLLGVVALLISLGGWTLEYYRGPRLPEA
;
A
#
# COMPACT_ATOMS: atom_id res chain seq x y z
N LEU A 1 10.57 -17.53 14.47
CA LEU A 1 9.76 -16.51 13.75
C LEU A 1 10.60 -15.78 12.70
N THR A 2 11.76 -15.21 13.06
CA THR A 2 12.64 -14.48 12.11
C THR A 2 13.11 -15.32 10.93
N GLY A 3 13.58 -16.55 11.17
CA GLY A 3 13.97 -17.48 10.09
C GLY A 3 12.81 -17.89 9.18
N PHE A 4 11.59 -17.99 9.73
CA PHE A 4 10.39 -18.29 8.94
C PHE A 4 9.93 -17.10 8.10
N LEU A 5 10.00 -15.88 8.65
CA LEU A 5 9.72 -14.65 7.90
C LEU A 5 10.71 -14.51 6.73
N ALA A 6 12.01 -14.71 6.98
CA ALA A 6 13.01 -14.71 5.94
C ALA A 6 12.72 -15.78 4.87
N ALA A 7 12.38 -17.00 5.29
CA ALA A 7 12.03 -18.08 4.36
C ALA A 7 10.81 -17.74 3.49
N LEU A 8 9.75 -17.14 4.05
CA LEU A 8 8.57 -16.72 3.28
C LEU A 8 8.90 -15.64 2.25
N THR A 9 9.65 -14.61 2.67
CA THR A 9 10.07 -13.52 1.79
C THR A 9 10.99 -14.05 0.68
N SER A 10 12.01 -14.83 1.03
CA SER A 10 12.93 -15.42 0.06
C SER A 10 12.25 -16.38 -0.90
N PHE A 11 11.28 -17.18 -0.43
CA PHE A 11 10.51 -18.08 -1.29
C PHE A 11 9.76 -17.31 -2.38
N TYR A 12 9.06 -16.24 -2.01
CA TYR A 12 8.31 -15.42 -2.96
C TYR A 12 9.23 -14.76 -3.99
N ILE A 13 10.34 -14.16 -3.55
CA ILE A 13 11.31 -13.51 -4.45
C ILE A 13 11.94 -14.54 -5.39
N LEU A 14 12.36 -15.70 -4.88
CA LEU A 14 12.94 -16.77 -5.70
C LEU A 14 11.95 -17.28 -6.75
N PHE A 15 10.68 -17.42 -6.40
CA PHE A 15 9.64 -17.83 -7.32
C PHE A 15 9.39 -16.76 -8.41
N ALA A 16 9.30 -15.49 -8.02
CA ALA A 16 9.11 -14.38 -8.95
C ALA A 16 10.30 -14.23 -9.91
N TYR A 17 11.53 -14.28 -9.40
CA TYR A 17 12.76 -14.22 -10.19
C TYR A 17 12.83 -15.32 -11.24
N ARG A 18 12.46 -16.56 -10.88
CA ARG A 18 12.42 -17.68 -11.83
C ARG A 18 11.38 -17.51 -12.93
N ARG A 19 10.38 -16.64 -12.76
CA ARG A 19 9.32 -16.37 -13.74
C ARG A 19 9.61 -15.15 -14.63
N VAL A 20 10.21 -14.11 -14.07
CA VAL A 20 10.47 -12.84 -14.77
C VAL A 20 11.86 -12.82 -15.42
N GLY A 21 12.89 -13.38 -14.76
CA GLY A 21 14.28 -13.30 -15.19
C GLY A 21 15.00 -12.07 -14.62
N ASN A 22 16.15 -11.72 -15.22
CA ASN A 22 16.95 -10.57 -14.83
C ASN A 22 16.35 -9.27 -15.36
N GLY A 23 16.26 -8.25 -14.51
CA GLY A 23 15.98 -6.87 -14.92
C GLY A 23 17.24 -6.12 -15.36
N PRO A 24 17.12 -4.94 -16.00
CA PRO A 24 18.24 -4.03 -16.23
C PRO A 24 19.03 -3.71 -14.96
N GLU A 25 18.36 -3.66 -13.80
CA GLU A 25 18.95 -3.44 -12.48
C GLU A 25 19.91 -4.54 -12.02
N ASP A 26 19.84 -5.75 -12.60
CA ASP A 26 20.69 -6.89 -12.25
C ASP A 26 21.94 -7.02 -13.15
N ILE A 27 22.10 -6.15 -14.16
CA ILE A 27 23.15 -6.23 -15.18
C ILE A 27 24.17 -5.10 -14.98
N GLU A 28 25.42 -5.45 -14.67
CA GLU A 28 26.48 -4.46 -14.40
C GLU A 28 26.79 -3.52 -15.58
N THR A 29 26.52 -3.97 -16.81
CA THR A 29 26.76 -3.20 -18.05
C THR A 29 25.48 -2.60 -18.65
N ALA A 30 24.37 -2.57 -17.92
CA ALA A 30 23.13 -1.99 -18.43
C ALA A 30 23.24 -0.48 -18.66
N GLU A 31 22.60 0.01 -19.71
CA GLU A 31 22.48 1.43 -20.01
C GLU A 31 21.17 2.00 -19.46
N ILE A 32 21.09 3.34 -19.31
CA ILE A 32 19.87 4.01 -18.84
C ILE A 32 18.69 3.76 -19.81
N SER A 33 18.99 3.58 -21.10
CA SER A 33 17.99 3.26 -22.11
C SER A 33 17.39 1.86 -22.00
N ASP A 34 18.00 0.97 -21.21
CA ASP A 34 17.50 -0.39 -20.99
C ASP A 34 16.35 -0.42 -19.97
N ALA A 35 16.19 0.63 -19.15
CA ALA A 35 15.09 0.78 -18.22
C ALA A 35 13.80 1.20 -18.94
N ASP A 36 12.65 0.68 -18.49
CA ASP A 36 11.35 1.07 -19.04
C ASP A 36 11.07 2.56 -18.76
N ALA A 37 10.47 3.24 -19.73
CA ALA A 37 10.05 4.62 -19.58
C ALA A 37 8.76 4.73 -18.74
N ASP A 38 7.91 3.70 -18.76
CA ASP A 38 6.68 3.65 -17.97
C ASP A 38 6.89 2.82 -16.70
N TYR A 39 7.07 3.51 -15.57
CA TYR A 39 7.19 2.90 -14.24
C TYR A 39 5.82 2.54 -13.62
N GLY A 40 4.73 2.80 -14.33
CA GLY A 40 3.37 2.60 -13.87
C GLY A 40 2.82 3.79 -13.08
N PHE A 41 1.80 3.52 -12.28
CA PHE A 41 1.02 4.55 -11.62
C PHE A 41 1.56 4.91 -10.24
N TYR A 42 1.82 6.20 -10.03
CA TYR A 42 2.07 6.79 -8.72
C TYR A 42 0.93 7.75 -8.35
N SER A 43 0.52 7.72 -7.08
CA SER A 43 -0.37 8.72 -6.51
C SER A 43 0.26 10.12 -6.63
N PRO A 44 -0.34 11.09 -7.35
CA PRO A 44 0.20 12.45 -7.43
C PRO A 44 0.12 13.21 -6.10
N GLY A 45 -0.83 12.80 -5.25
CA GLY A 45 -1.05 13.31 -3.91
C GLY A 45 -2.25 12.58 -3.30
N SER A 46 -2.05 11.97 -2.15
CA SER A 46 -3.10 11.29 -1.38
C SER A 46 -3.12 11.82 0.04
N TRP A 47 -4.27 12.31 0.47
CA TRP A 47 -4.48 12.75 1.84
C TRP A 47 -4.88 11.60 2.77
N TRP A 48 -5.33 10.46 2.22
CA TRP A 48 -5.88 9.33 2.98
C TRP A 48 -4.95 8.61 3.96
N PRO A 49 -3.60 8.59 3.80
CA PRO A 49 -2.72 8.02 4.81
C PRO A 49 -2.88 8.67 6.19
N LEU A 50 -3.15 9.98 6.25
CA LEU A 50 -3.31 10.71 7.51
C LEU A 50 -4.53 10.27 8.33
N PRO A 51 -5.78 10.25 7.80
CA PRO A 51 -6.93 9.75 8.55
C PRO A 51 -6.81 8.25 8.89
N VAL A 52 -6.11 7.45 8.09
CA VAL A 52 -5.81 6.04 8.44
C VAL A 52 -4.91 5.96 9.67
N ALA A 53 -3.81 6.71 9.69
CA ALA A 53 -2.90 6.77 10.83
C ALA A 53 -3.60 7.28 12.09
N PHE A 54 -4.41 8.34 11.96
CA PHE A 54 -5.20 8.87 13.07
C PHE A 54 -6.21 7.84 13.61
N SER A 55 -6.93 7.16 12.73
CA SER A 55 -7.90 6.13 13.14
C SER A 55 -7.22 4.95 13.84
N ALA A 56 -6.06 4.50 13.34
CA ALA A 56 -5.25 3.47 13.99
C ALA A 56 -4.76 3.92 15.38
N ALA A 57 -4.35 5.19 15.53
CA ALA A 57 -3.97 5.76 16.82
C ALA A 57 -5.16 5.79 17.79
N VAL A 58 -6.37 6.14 17.33
CA VAL A 58 -7.59 6.10 18.15
C VAL A 58 -7.91 4.68 18.61
N VAL A 59 -7.75 3.67 17.74
CA VAL A 59 -7.90 2.25 18.13
C VAL A 59 -6.91 1.88 19.23
N ALA A 60 -5.64 2.23 19.07
CA ALA A 60 -4.60 1.95 20.05
C ALA A 60 -4.88 2.63 21.40
N LEU A 61 -5.28 3.90 21.40
CA LEU A 61 -5.68 4.63 22.60
C LEU A 61 -6.94 4.03 23.23
N GLY A 62 -7.91 3.61 22.42
CA GLY A 62 -9.13 2.97 22.90
C GLY A 62 -8.85 1.69 23.70
N MET A 63 -7.84 0.91 23.33
CA MET A 63 -7.45 -0.28 24.10
C MET A 63 -7.01 0.04 25.54
N ILE A 64 -6.49 1.25 25.78
CA ILE A 64 -6.03 1.71 27.10
C ILE A 64 -7.17 2.38 27.86
N TYR A 65 -7.91 3.27 27.20
CA TYR A 65 -8.81 4.20 27.88
C TYR A 65 -10.29 3.78 27.87
N ALA A 66 -10.80 3.24 26.76
CA ALA A 66 -12.21 2.85 26.67
C ALA A 66 -12.54 1.99 25.43
N VAL A 67 -13.32 0.92 25.63
CA VAL A 67 -13.73 0.01 24.54
C VAL A 67 -14.57 0.70 23.47
N TRP A 68 -15.39 1.71 23.82
CA TRP A 68 -16.19 2.44 22.81
C TRP A 68 -15.31 3.25 21.85
N LEU A 69 -14.13 3.72 22.29
CA LEU A 69 -13.16 4.37 21.41
C LEU A 69 -12.55 3.38 20.41
N VAL A 70 -12.38 2.12 20.80
CA VAL A 70 -11.94 1.05 19.87
C VAL A 70 -12.97 0.89 18.76
N LEU A 71 -14.27 0.81 19.10
CA LEU A 71 -15.33 0.68 18.11
C LEU A 71 -15.35 1.88 17.15
N LEU A 72 -15.26 3.11 17.66
CA LEU A 72 -15.19 4.31 16.82
C LEU A 72 -13.93 4.34 15.95
N GLY A 73 -12.77 4.01 16.52
CA GLY A 73 -11.50 3.95 15.80
C GLY A 73 -11.54 2.91 14.68
N VAL A 74 -12.12 1.73 14.91
CA VAL A 74 -12.27 0.68 13.88
C VAL A 74 -13.21 1.14 12.78
N VAL A 75 -14.35 1.76 13.10
CA VAL A 75 -15.27 2.30 12.08
C VAL A 75 -14.58 3.38 11.24
N ALA A 76 -13.89 4.32 11.88
CA ALA A 76 -13.12 5.37 11.18
C ALA A 76 -11.98 4.78 10.32
N LEU A 77 -11.32 3.72 10.81
CA LEU A 77 -10.27 3.01 10.09
C LEU A 77 -10.81 2.33 8.83
N LEU A 78 -11.96 1.67 8.91
CA LEU A 78 -12.60 1.05 7.74
C LEU A 78 -13.01 2.08 6.69
N ILE A 79 -13.58 3.22 7.11
CA ILE A 79 -13.96 4.31 6.20
C ILE A 79 -12.73 4.90 5.52
N SER A 80 -11.67 5.17 6.28
CA SER A 80 -10.44 5.78 5.74
C SER A 80 -9.68 4.81 4.83
N LEU A 81 -9.64 3.52 5.13
CA LEU A 81 -9.10 2.48 4.23
C LEU A 81 -9.93 2.36 2.95
N GLY A 82 -11.26 2.37 3.05
CA GLY A 82 -12.15 2.39 1.89
C GLY A 82 -11.88 3.62 1.01
N GLY A 83 -11.73 4.78 1.63
CA GLY A 83 -11.38 6.03 0.95
C GLY A 83 -10.03 5.97 0.23
N TRP A 84 -9.00 5.40 0.88
CA TRP A 84 -7.65 5.27 0.33
C TRP A 84 -7.60 4.28 -0.84
N THR A 85 -8.19 3.10 -0.68
CA THR A 85 -8.16 2.04 -1.69
C THR A 85 -8.98 2.40 -2.93
N LEU A 86 -10.09 3.12 -2.75
CA LEU A 86 -10.99 3.53 -3.83
C LEU A 86 -10.67 4.91 -4.41
N GLU A 87 -9.60 5.58 -3.95
CA GLU A 87 -9.27 6.95 -4.33
C GLU A 87 -9.20 7.15 -5.85
N TYR A 88 -8.52 6.23 -6.55
CA TYR A 88 -8.30 6.30 -8.00
C TYR A 88 -9.33 5.52 -8.82
N TYR A 89 -10.33 4.93 -8.17
CA TYR A 89 -11.38 4.15 -8.83
C TYR A 89 -12.74 4.87 -8.81
N ARG A 90 -12.75 6.18 -8.57
CA ARG A 90 -13.97 7.00 -8.64
C ARG A 90 -14.28 7.27 -10.10
N GLY A 91 -15.42 6.77 -10.59
CA GLY A 91 -15.88 6.96 -11.96
C GLY A 91 -16.05 8.45 -12.32
N PRO A 92 -16.35 8.77 -13.60
CA PRO A 92 -16.56 10.15 -14.04
C PRO A 92 -17.57 10.85 -13.14
N ARG A 93 -17.25 12.07 -12.70
CA ARG A 93 -18.29 12.95 -12.17
C ARG A 93 -19.31 13.11 -13.29
N LEU A 94 -20.57 12.75 -13.03
CA LEU A 94 -21.65 12.96 -13.99
C LEU A 94 -21.55 14.40 -14.50
N PRO A 95 -21.73 14.66 -15.82
CA PRO A 95 -21.73 16.02 -16.32
C PRO A 95 -22.73 16.83 -15.51
N GLU A 96 -22.24 17.91 -14.90
CA GLU A 96 -23.10 18.89 -14.22
C GLU A 96 -24.12 19.37 -15.26
N ALA A 97 -25.40 19.08 -15.01
CA ALA A 97 -26.52 19.56 -15.80
C ALA A 97 -26.87 20.99 -15.41
#